data_AF-A0A955KRA1-F1
#
_entry.id   AF-A0A955KRA1-F1
#
_cell.length_a   1.000
_cell.length_b   1.000
_cell.length_c   1.000
_cell.angle_alpha   90.00
_cell.angle_beta   90.00
_cell.angle_gamma   90.00
#
_symmetry.space_group_name_H-M   'P 1'
#
loop_
_entity.id
_entity.type
_entity.pdbx_description
1 polymer ?
#
loop_
_entity_poly.entity_id
_entity_poly.type
_entity_poly.pdbx_seq_one_letter_code
_entity_poly.pdbx_strand_id
1 'polypeptide(L)' 'INWDAHTHSCDIGFVKPEIEIYQIATEKAKTNPEEILFIDDNNNFIEGAKKIGWQTFLFDEENPRDSVFQLRTLLNLN' A
#
# COMPACT_ATOMS: atom_id res chain seq x y z
N ILE A 1 12.24 -11.65 5.02
CA ILE A 1 10.82 -11.41 4.60
C ILE A 1 10.69 -11.98 3.20
N ASN A 2 9.66 -12.79 2.94
CA ASN A 2 9.36 -13.34 1.61
C ASN A 2 8.12 -12.63 1.07
N TRP A 3 8.13 -12.24 -0.20
CA TRP A 3 7.03 -11.53 -0.85
C TRP A 3 6.45 -12.38 -1.97
N ASP A 4 5.13 -12.42 -2.10
CA ASP A 4 4.46 -13.19 -3.17
C ASP A 4 4.52 -12.49 -4.53
N ALA A 5 4.67 -11.15 -4.54
CA ALA A 5 4.75 -10.33 -5.73
C ALA A 5 5.66 -9.11 -5.53
N HIS A 6 6.29 -8.66 -6.63
CA HIS A 6 7.17 -7.49 -6.65
C HIS A 6 6.77 -6.51 -7.76
N THR A 7 6.67 -5.23 -7.41
CA THR A 7 6.42 -4.13 -8.34
C THR A 7 7.45 -3.04 -8.11
N HIS A 8 8.43 -2.94 -9.03
CA HIS A 8 9.47 -1.91 -8.99
C HIS A 8 9.20 -0.87 -10.08
N SER A 9 9.21 0.41 -9.70
CA SER A 9 8.96 1.52 -10.64
C SER A 9 9.96 1.54 -11.81
N CYS A 10 11.22 1.17 -11.56
CA CYS A 10 12.26 1.09 -12.59
C CYS A 10 11.99 0.03 -13.68
N ASP A 11 11.21 -1.00 -13.36
CA ASP A 11 10.93 -2.09 -14.30
C ASP A 11 9.69 -1.78 -15.15
N ILE A 12 8.75 -0.99 -14.61
CA ILE A 12 7.45 -0.73 -15.23
C ILE A 12 7.32 0.66 -15.83
N GLY A 13 8.24 1.58 -15.53
CA GLY A 13 8.24 2.95 -16.08
C GLY A 13 7.22 3.91 -15.47
N PHE A 14 6.57 3.53 -14.36
CA PHE A 14 5.58 4.32 -13.64
C PHE A 14 6.01 4.55 -12.19
N VAL A 15 5.69 5.71 -11.64
CA VAL A 15 6.04 6.09 -10.26
C VAL A 15 4.79 6.39 -9.44
N LYS A 16 4.84 6.20 -8.12
CA LYS A 16 3.77 6.70 -7.26
C LYS A 16 3.73 8.25 -7.32
N PRO A 17 2.54 8.89 -7.37
CA PRO A 17 1.21 8.33 -7.27
C PRO A 17 0.46 8.17 -8.62
N GLU A 18 1.17 7.90 -9.72
CA GLU A 18 0.54 7.58 -11.01
C GLU A 18 -0.35 6.34 -10.86
N ILE A 19 -1.50 6.32 -11.54
CA ILE A 19 -2.53 5.30 -11.30
C ILE A 19 -2.05 3.90 -11.74
N GLU A 20 -1.18 3.87 -12.75
CA GLU A 20 -0.68 2.69 -13.43
C GLU A 20 0.15 1.78 -12.51
N ILE A 21 0.98 2.34 -11.61
CA ILE A 21 1.76 1.51 -10.68
C ILE A 21 0.87 0.74 -9.72
N TYR A 22 -0.24 1.34 -9.26
CA TYR A 22 -1.18 0.67 -8.36
C TYR A 22 -2.03 -0.38 -9.09
N GLN A 23 -2.43 -0.11 -10.35
CA GLN A 23 -3.13 -1.09 -11.19
C GLN A 23 -2.24 -2.32 -11.46
N ILE A 24 -0.98 -2.11 -11.86
CA ILE A 24 -0.03 -3.20 -12.09
C ILE A 24 0.23 -4.00 -10.80
N ALA A 25 0.34 -3.32 -9.65
CA ALA A 25 0.48 -3.99 -8.37
C ALA A 25 -0.75 -4.83 -8.00
N THR A 26 -1.97 -4.33 -8.28
CA THR A 26 -3.23 -5.07 -8.08
C THR A 26 -3.25 -6.35 -8.93
N GLU A 27 -2.92 -6.24 -10.22
CA GLU A 27 -2.88 -7.38 -11.14
C GLU A 27 -1.88 -8.45 -10.68
N LYS A 28 -0.68 -8.02 -10.26
CA LYS A 28 0.36 -8.92 -9.74
C LYS A 28 -0.04 -9.58 -8.42
N ALA A 29 -0.77 -8.87 -7.55
CA ALA A 29 -1.28 -9.40 -6.29
C ALA A 29 -2.46 -10.38 -6.48
N LYS A 30 -3.12 -10.38 -7.64
CA LYS A 30 -4.24 -11.28 -7.99
C LYS A 30 -5.39 -11.24 -6.97
N THR A 31 -5.71 -10.04 -6.49
CA THR A 31 -6.77 -9.77 -5.53
C THR A 31 -7.62 -8.59 -5.99
N ASN A 32 -8.81 -8.40 -5.43
CA ASN A 32 -9.61 -7.23 -5.76
C ASN A 32 -9.03 -5.96 -5.12
N PRO A 33 -9.15 -4.77 -5.74
CA PRO A 33 -8.63 -3.52 -5.19
C PRO A 33 -9.08 -3.24 -3.75
N GLU A 34 -10.35 -3.51 -3.44
CA GLU A 34 -10.96 -3.30 -2.12
C GLU A 34 -10.43 -4.24 -1.02
N GLU A 35 -9.71 -5.29 -1.39
CA GLU A 35 -9.07 -6.25 -0.48
C GLU A 35 -7.59 -5.91 -0.22
N ILE A 36 -7.08 -4.82 -0.83
CA ILE A 36 -5.69 -4.38 -0.66
C ILE A 36 -5.62 -3.30 0.41
N LEU A 37 -4.83 -3.56 1.46
CA LEU A 37 -4.36 -2.54 2.40
C LEU A 37 -2.97 -2.05 1.98
N PHE A 38 -2.88 -0.79 1.58
CA PHE A 38 -1.63 -0.12 1.25
C PHE A 38 -1.11 0.71 2.42
N ILE A 39 0.17 0.51 2.74
CA ILE A 39 0.85 1.16 3.86
C ILE A 39 2.03 1.94 3.29
N ASP A 40 2.07 3.25 3.55
CA ASP A 40 3.11 4.15 3.06
C ASP A 40 3.18 5.38 3.99
N ASP A 41 4.36 5.97 4.12
CA ASP A 41 4.62 7.18 4.93
C ASP A 41 4.28 8.48 4.17
N ASN A 42 4.06 8.40 2.86
CA ASN A 42 3.78 9.57 2.03
C ASN A 42 2.29 9.73 1.75
N ASN A 43 1.70 10.82 2.26
CA ASN A 43 0.29 11.12 2.06
C ASN A 43 -0.13 11.23 0.58
N ASN A 44 0.75 11.68 -0.32
CA ASN A 44 0.41 11.74 -1.75
C ASN A 44 0.24 10.33 -2.34
N PHE A 45 1.02 9.37 -1.85
CA PHE A 45 0.94 7.98 -2.30
C PHE A 45 -0.29 7.28 -1.73
N ILE A 46 -0.69 7.63 -0.50
CA ILE A 46 -1.95 7.22 0.11
C ILE A 46 -3.14 7.70 -0.72
N GLU A 47 -3.18 8.97 -1.10
CA GLU A 47 -4.27 9.51 -1.91
C GLU A 47 -4.31 8.90 -3.33
N GLY A 48 -3.16 8.53 -3.90
CA GLY A 48 -3.09 7.79 -5.16
C GLY A 48 -3.77 6.41 -5.08
N ALA A 49 -3.45 5.64 -4.04
CA ALA A 49 -4.03 4.32 -3.80
C ALA A 49 -5.55 4.37 -3.57
N LYS A 50 -6.04 5.35 -2.77
CA LYS A 50 -7.48 5.52 -2.50
C LYS A 50 -8.31 5.69 -3.79
N LYS A 51 -7.76 6.39 -4.80
CA LYS A 51 -8.47 6.65 -6.07
C LYS A 51 -8.85 5.38 -6.84
N ILE A 52 -8.17 4.27 -6.59
CA ILE A 52 -8.47 2.98 -7.25
C ILE A 52 -9.19 1.98 -6.34
N GLY A 53 -9.63 2.42 -5.15
CA GLY A 53 -10.41 1.60 -4.24
C GLY A 53 -9.59 0.82 -3.21
N TRP A 54 -8.28 1.02 -3.13
CA TRP A 54 -7.46 0.41 -2.07
C TRP A 54 -7.81 0.98 -0.71
N GLN A 55 -7.79 0.13 0.31
CA GLN A 55 -7.71 0.56 1.69
C GLN A 55 -6.30 1.10 1.94
N THR A 56 -6.15 2.07 2.83
CA THR A 56 -4.86 2.73 3.05
C THR A 56 -4.60 3.02 4.52
N PHE A 57 -3.33 2.96 4.92
CA PHE A 57 -2.84 3.39 6.21
C PHE A 57 -1.61 4.29 6.02
N LEU A 58 -1.70 5.55 6.47
CA LEU A 58 -0.55 6.47 6.48
C LEU A 58 0.34 6.10 7.66
N PHE A 59 1.56 5.64 7.39
CA PHE A 59 2.51 5.26 8.43
C PHE A 59 3.22 6.49 8.99
N ASP A 60 3.09 6.73 10.29
CA ASP A 60 3.85 7.78 10.98
C ASP A 60 5.23 7.26 11.37
N GLU A 61 6.27 7.69 10.65
CA GLU A 61 7.67 7.37 10.93
C GLU A 61 8.21 8.03 12.20
N GLU A 62 7.61 9.13 12.65
CA GLU A 62 7.99 9.79 13.92
C GLU A 62 7.47 9.00 15.12
N ASN A 63 6.34 8.29 14.96
CA ASN A 63 5.72 7.46 16.00
C ASN A 63 5.46 6.00 15.52
N PRO A 64 6.51 5.23 15.18
CA PRO A 64 6.34 3.92 14.54
C PRO A 64 5.69 2.87 15.45
N ARG A 65 5.84 3.00 16.78
CA ARG A 65 5.18 2.09 17.74
C ARG A 65 3.66 2.22 17.69
N ASP A 66 3.17 3.45 17.61
CA ASP A 66 1.74 3.72 17.56
C ASP A 66 1.17 3.29 16.21
N SER A 67 1.89 3.57 15.11
CA SER A 67 1.54 3.07 13.77
C SER A 67 1.42 1.55 13.73
N VAL A 68 2.40 0.83 14.30
CA VAL A 68 2.35 -0.64 14.37
C VAL A 68 1.22 -1.13 15.26
N PHE A 69 0.97 -0.49 16.41
CA PHE A 69 -0.15 -0.86 17.28
C PHE A 69 -1.51 -0.70 16.57
N GLN A 70 -1.70 0.41 15.86
CA GLN A 70 -2.90 0.67 15.07
C GLN A 70 -3.05 -0.34 13.93
N LEU A 71 -1.97 -0.65 13.18
CA LEU A 71 -1.98 -1.67 12.13
C LEU A 71 -2.32 -3.05 12.65
N ARG A 72 -1.75 -3.46 13.79
CA ARG A 72 -2.08 -4.73 14.43
C ARG A 72 -3.55 -4.80 14.83
N THR A 73 -4.09 -3.71 15.35
CA THR A 73 -5.51 -3.59 15.71
C THR A 73 -6.39 -3.68 14.46
N LEU A 74 -6.05 -2.94 13.41
CA LEU A 74 -6.76 -2.96 12.12
C LEU A 74 -6.80 -4.36 11.50
N LEU A 75 -5.70 -5.10 11.58
CA LEU A 75 -5.56 -6.46 11.05
C LEU A 75 -6.06 -7.55 12.01
N ASN A 76 -6.57 -7.19 13.18
CA ASN A 76 -6.97 -8.12 14.25
C ASN A 76 -5.84 -9.10 14.66
N LEU A 77 -4.60 -8.62 14.65
CA LEU A 77 -3.41 -9.38 15.03
C LEU A 77 -3.07 -9.08 16.50
N ASN A 78 -3.50 -9.97 17.40
CA ASN A 78 -3.10 -9.93 18.81
C ASN A 78 -1.61 -10.26 18.97
#